data_AF-A0A1H3WSD6-F1
#
_entry.id   AF-A0A1H3WSD6-F1
#
_cell.length_a   1.000
_cell.length_b   1.000
_cell.length_c   1.000
_cell.angle_alpha   90.00
_cell.angle_beta   90.00
_cell.angle_gamma   90.00
#
_symmetry.space_group_name_H-M   'P 1'
#
loop_
_entity.id
_entity.type
_entity.pdbx_description
1 polymer ?
#
loop_
_entity_poly.entity_id
_entity_poly.type
_entity_poly.pdbx_seq_one_letter_code
_entity_poly.pdbx_strand_id
1 'polypeptide(L)'
;MKNFRKSILALVMVIPFVFSSCSKDDAPTVTIVNSQVYDLGAVGNSGISGTAKFIENSDATLSIELELQNTPQGGSHPAHIHLNTAAEGGGIALTLKAVDGTTGKSTTTFKTLDDGSAITYQALLAFDGYINVHLSADKLSTLVAQGDIGQNDLTGVSKVFPLGSIAVPAISGTATFYKRVNGEALAVVKLSNTPAGGLHPGHIHANTAAQGGGIAFTFNAVNGDTGISTTNVAKLDNGSAFGYDQVLTYNGYINFHKSATELSILVAQGDIGQNELTGKKMSYVLAQKDVPGISGTVEFAERVNQTTLVTIKLVGTPAGGSHPAHIHENNIATTGNIIVGLNPVNGDTGISKTQVSALVGGAAITYTQFLTRNAYVNVHLNDGAGLSTLVAQGNIGSNVGSAEAKTYNVTASGTTAYIFNGEGLTNSSNPNFTFKRGGTYTFNVTAAGHPFYLNSVQGTGIANAYNSGVTNNGAVSGSITFTVPMNAPNTLYYNCQFHGSMSGTITITN
;
A
#
# COMPACT_ATOMS: atom_id res chain seq x y z
N MET A 1 26.47 55.50 35.82
CA MET A 1 27.75 55.27 35.12
C MET A 1 27.45 55.08 33.64
N LYS A 2 28.03 55.95 32.78
CA LYS A 2 28.19 55.89 31.30
C LYS A 2 26.90 55.59 30.49
N ASN A 3 26.16 56.51 29.86
CA ASN A 3 26.45 57.69 29.01
C ASN A 3 27.39 57.44 27.81
N PHE A 4 26.81 57.23 26.63
CA PHE A 4 27.41 57.46 25.29
C PHE A 4 26.25 57.80 24.32
N ARG A 5 25.93 59.08 24.11
CA ARG A 5 26.46 60.07 23.13
C ARG A 5 25.69 60.07 21.80
N LYS A 6 24.83 61.09 21.70
CA LYS A 6 24.22 61.67 20.49
C LYS A 6 25.31 62.22 19.57
N SER A 7 25.16 62.06 18.27
CA SER A 7 25.80 62.92 17.26
C SER A 7 24.74 63.74 16.56
N ILE A 8 24.82 65.05 16.80
CA ILE A 8 24.16 66.15 16.12
C ILE A 8 25.07 66.53 14.95
N LEU A 9 24.52 66.67 13.74
CA LEU A 9 25.18 67.41 12.66
C LEU A 9 24.18 68.43 12.12
N ALA A 10 24.60 69.70 12.13
CA ALA A 10 23.80 70.87 11.80
C ALA A 10 23.98 71.28 10.32
N LEU A 11 22.83 71.58 9.69
CA LEU A 11 22.51 72.68 8.77
C LEU A 11 23.55 73.12 7.70
N VAL A 12 23.18 72.95 6.42
CA VAL A 12 23.28 74.03 5.41
C VAL A 12 21.99 74.03 4.58
N MET A 13 21.28 75.15 4.66
CA MET A 13 20.09 75.50 3.88
C MET A 13 20.56 76.05 2.51
N VAL A 14 20.12 75.43 1.42
CA VAL A 14 20.15 76.01 0.07
C VAL A 14 18.75 75.87 -0.51
N ILE A 15 18.07 77.00 -0.67
CA ILE A 15 16.84 77.14 -1.43
C ILE A 15 17.23 77.50 -2.86
N PRO A 16 16.83 76.71 -3.87
CA PRO A 16 16.56 77.23 -5.18
C PRO A 16 15.05 77.24 -5.41
N PHE A 17 14.51 78.45 -5.59
CA PHE A 17 13.24 78.67 -6.28
C PHE A 17 13.30 77.94 -7.63
N VAL A 18 12.45 76.95 -7.84
CA VAL A 18 12.16 76.40 -9.17
C VAL A 18 10.67 76.58 -9.42
N PHE A 19 10.40 77.26 -10.54
CA PHE A 19 9.11 77.69 -11.01
C PHE A 19 8.13 76.53 -11.17
N SER A 20 6.89 76.79 -10.73
CA SER A 20 5.70 76.02 -11.07
C SER A 20 5.51 75.96 -12.58
N SER A 21 5.63 74.76 -13.15
CA SER A 21 5.09 74.41 -14.47
C SER A 21 4.19 73.20 -14.28
N CYS A 22 2.88 73.43 -14.21
CA CYS A 22 1.88 72.39 -14.30
C CYS A 22 1.96 71.71 -15.67
N SER A 23 2.23 70.43 -15.69
CA SER A 23 1.93 69.58 -16.84
C SER A 23 1.78 68.12 -16.42
N LYS A 24 0.53 67.66 -16.49
CA LYS A 24 0.00 66.29 -16.47
C LYS A 24 -0.07 65.61 -15.09
N ASP A 25 -1.32 65.52 -14.62
CA ASP A 25 -1.78 64.55 -13.63
C ASP A 25 -1.45 63.13 -14.14
N ASP A 26 -0.24 62.64 -13.85
CA ASP A 26 0.04 61.21 -13.91
C ASP A 26 -0.55 60.60 -12.63
N ALA A 27 -1.78 60.11 -12.73
CA ALA A 27 -2.35 59.27 -11.69
C ALA A 27 -1.35 58.12 -11.40
N PRO A 28 -1.10 57.79 -10.12
CA PRO A 28 -0.14 56.75 -9.77
C PRO A 28 -0.49 55.44 -10.50
N THR A 29 0.49 54.84 -11.16
CA THR A 29 0.30 53.60 -11.92
C THR A 29 -0.04 52.47 -10.96
N VAL A 30 -1.13 51.75 -11.22
CA VAL A 30 -1.55 50.61 -10.39
C VAL A 30 -0.52 49.48 -10.55
N THR A 31 0.11 49.10 -9.44
CA THR A 31 1.07 47.99 -9.36
C THR A 31 0.47 46.77 -8.65
N ILE A 32 1.05 45.59 -8.90
CA ILE A 32 0.73 44.35 -8.20
C ILE A 32 1.42 44.35 -6.83
N VAL A 33 0.65 44.12 -5.77
CA VAL A 33 1.14 44.02 -4.39
C VAL A 33 1.40 42.56 -4.03
N ASN A 34 0.41 41.70 -4.22
CA ASN A 34 0.47 40.26 -3.94
C ASN A 34 -0.16 39.47 -5.08
N SER A 35 0.24 38.22 -5.26
CA SER A 35 -0.45 37.30 -6.18
C SER A 35 -0.36 35.84 -5.76
N GLN A 36 -1.39 35.06 -6.10
CA GLN A 36 -1.46 33.60 -5.92
C GLN A 36 -1.95 32.97 -7.21
N VAL A 37 -1.41 31.81 -7.58
CA VAL A 37 -1.79 31.07 -8.80
C VAL A 37 -2.45 29.76 -8.41
N TYR A 38 -3.55 29.43 -9.09
CA TYR A 38 -4.27 28.16 -8.96
C TYR A 38 -4.31 27.46 -10.31
N ASP A 39 -4.22 26.13 -10.29
CA ASP A 39 -4.32 25.31 -11.50
C ASP A 39 -5.78 25.05 -11.89
N LEU A 40 -6.07 25.12 -13.18
CA LEU A 40 -7.35 24.75 -13.78
C LEU A 40 -7.16 23.51 -14.65
N GLY A 41 -7.66 22.37 -14.18
CA GLY A 41 -7.61 21.10 -14.89
C GLY A 41 -8.65 21.01 -16.01
N ALA A 42 -8.34 20.20 -17.03
CA ALA A 42 -9.29 19.91 -18.10
C ALA A 42 -10.48 19.08 -17.61
N VAL A 43 -11.68 19.44 -18.05
CA VAL A 43 -12.91 18.67 -17.77
C VAL A 43 -13.25 17.78 -18.96
N GLY A 44 -13.48 16.50 -18.70
CA GLY A 44 -13.76 15.50 -19.73
C GLY A 44 -12.59 15.38 -20.72
N ASN A 45 -12.91 15.35 -22.02
CA ASN A 45 -11.92 15.24 -23.09
C ASN A 45 -11.62 16.59 -23.76
N SER A 46 -11.86 17.72 -23.07
CA SER A 46 -11.69 19.06 -23.67
C SER A 46 -10.24 19.33 -24.11
N GLY A 47 -9.26 18.82 -23.35
CA GLY A 47 -7.85 19.18 -23.50
C GLY A 47 -7.52 20.63 -23.11
N ILE A 48 -8.51 21.40 -22.63
CA ILE A 48 -8.36 22.80 -22.22
C ILE A 48 -7.99 22.82 -20.74
N SER A 49 -6.84 23.40 -20.41
CA SER A 49 -6.36 23.54 -19.02
C SER A 49 -5.57 24.83 -18.90
N GLY A 50 -5.26 25.27 -17.68
CA GLY A 50 -4.54 26.51 -17.50
C GLY A 50 -4.41 26.93 -16.05
N THR A 51 -4.37 28.23 -15.81
CA THR A 51 -4.22 28.79 -14.47
C THR A 51 -5.17 29.96 -14.24
N ALA A 52 -5.47 30.21 -12.96
CA ALA A 52 -6.10 31.42 -12.47
C ALA A 52 -5.15 32.13 -11.51
N LYS A 53 -4.73 33.36 -11.84
CA LYS A 53 -3.86 34.17 -11.00
C LYS A 53 -4.66 35.26 -10.31
N PHE A 54 -4.73 35.18 -8.99
CA PHE A 54 -5.37 36.16 -8.12
C PHE A 54 -4.35 37.22 -7.74
N ILE A 55 -4.75 38.49 -7.82
CA ILE A 55 -3.87 39.64 -7.69
C ILE A 55 -4.50 40.67 -6.75
N GLU A 56 -3.71 41.15 -5.80
CA GLU A 56 -4.01 42.35 -5.02
C GLU A 56 -3.30 43.54 -5.67
N ASN A 57 -4.07 44.57 -6.03
CA ASN A 57 -3.53 45.78 -6.65
C ASN A 57 -3.30 46.88 -5.61
N SER A 58 -2.33 47.76 -5.90
CA SER A 58 -1.96 48.89 -5.02
C SER A 58 -3.06 49.93 -4.77
N ASP A 59 -4.14 49.92 -5.55
CA ASP A 59 -5.33 50.78 -5.39
C ASP A 59 -6.49 50.09 -4.64
N ALA A 60 -6.18 48.96 -3.98
CA ALA A 60 -7.10 48.09 -3.27
C ALA A 60 -8.19 47.45 -4.14
N THR A 61 -8.02 47.42 -5.47
CA THR A 61 -8.78 46.48 -6.32
C THR A 61 -8.16 45.08 -6.28
N LEU A 62 -8.96 44.08 -6.62
CA LEU A 62 -8.50 42.73 -6.89
C LEU A 62 -8.59 42.45 -8.39
N SER A 63 -7.68 41.63 -8.92
CA SER A 63 -7.75 41.12 -10.29
C SER A 63 -7.63 39.61 -10.33
N ILE A 64 -8.36 38.98 -11.25
CA ILE A 64 -8.19 37.57 -11.60
C ILE A 64 -7.82 37.51 -13.08
N GLU A 65 -6.64 36.96 -13.36
CA GLU A 65 -6.18 36.64 -14.70
C GLU A 65 -6.36 35.16 -14.96
N LEU A 66 -7.13 34.81 -15.99
CA LEU A 66 -7.22 33.43 -16.48
C LEU A 66 -6.31 33.27 -17.69
N GLU A 67 -5.50 32.22 -17.70
CA GLU A 67 -4.65 31.85 -18.83
C GLU A 67 -4.81 30.36 -19.13
N LEU A 68 -5.54 30.07 -20.20
CA LEU A 68 -5.88 28.74 -20.69
C LEU A 68 -5.10 28.39 -21.95
N GLN A 69 -4.77 27.11 -22.08
CA GLN A 69 -4.17 26.53 -23.28
C GLN A 69 -5.21 25.71 -24.06
N ASN A 70 -4.95 25.54 -25.36
CA ASN A 70 -5.79 24.75 -26.28
C ASN A 70 -7.22 25.26 -26.46
N THR A 71 -7.47 26.55 -26.22
CA THR A 71 -8.78 27.14 -26.49
C THR A 71 -9.06 27.21 -28.00
N PRO A 72 -10.30 26.93 -28.46
CA PRO A 72 -10.67 27.08 -29.86
C PRO A 72 -10.52 28.54 -30.36
N GLN A 73 -9.83 28.71 -31.48
CA GLN A 73 -9.63 30.02 -32.11
C GLN A 73 -10.97 30.74 -32.37
N GLY A 74 -11.06 32.02 -32.00
CA GLY A 74 -12.28 32.82 -32.12
C GLY A 74 -13.39 32.44 -31.12
N GLY A 75 -13.14 31.49 -30.22
CA GLY A 75 -14.06 31.14 -29.13
C GLY A 75 -14.20 32.24 -28.09
N SER A 76 -15.25 32.15 -27.28
CA SER A 76 -15.44 32.96 -26.08
C SER A 76 -15.95 32.03 -24.99
N HIS A 77 -15.22 31.94 -23.89
CA HIS A 77 -15.44 30.94 -22.84
C HIS A 77 -15.83 31.64 -21.52
N PRO A 78 -17.13 31.71 -21.19
CA PRO A 78 -17.59 32.27 -19.92
C PRO A 78 -16.95 31.57 -18.73
N ALA A 79 -16.63 32.32 -17.68
CA ALA A 79 -16.02 31.78 -16.48
C ALA A 79 -16.61 32.42 -15.22
N HIS A 80 -16.61 31.67 -14.13
CA HIS A 80 -17.18 32.13 -12.85
C HIS A 80 -16.41 31.53 -11.67
N ILE A 81 -16.36 32.27 -10.56
CA ILE A 81 -16.11 31.69 -9.24
C ILE A 81 -17.44 31.23 -8.66
N HIS A 82 -17.46 30.00 -8.16
CA HIS A 82 -18.58 29.37 -7.47
C HIS A 82 -18.24 29.14 -5.99
N LEU A 83 -19.27 28.96 -5.16
CA LEU A 83 -19.17 28.55 -3.75
C LEU A 83 -18.91 27.03 -3.60
N ASN A 84 -18.36 26.63 -2.44
CA ASN A 84 -17.98 25.26 -2.06
C ASN A 84 -16.82 24.68 -2.88
N THR A 85 -16.59 23.37 -2.80
CA THR A 85 -15.64 22.68 -3.68
C THR A 85 -16.24 22.38 -5.06
N ALA A 86 -15.37 22.22 -6.06
CA ALA A 86 -15.75 21.76 -7.40
C ALA A 86 -16.51 20.42 -7.40
N ALA A 87 -16.22 19.54 -6.43
CA ALA A 87 -16.85 18.23 -6.30
C ALA A 87 -18.27 18.29 -5.73
N GLU A 88 -18.60 19.33 -4.95
CA GLU A 88 -19.93 19.55 -4.37
C GLU A 88 -20.78 20.47 -5.25
N GLY A 89 -20.12 21.37 -5.99
CA GLY A 89 -20.76 22.43 -6.76
C GLY A 89 -21.31 23.55 -5.87
N GLY A 90 -21.83 24.60 -6.50
CA GLY A 90 -22.42 25.72 -5.76
C GLY A 90 -22.90 26.85 -6.66
N GLY A 91 -23.54 27.85 -6.04
CA GLY A 91 -23.97 29.07 -6.71
C GLY A 91 -22.79 29.90 -7.20
N ILE A 92 -23.03 30.79 -8.17
CA ILE A 92 -22.04 31.75 -8.67
C ILE A 92 -21.84 32.84 -7.60
N ALA A 93 -20.59 33.08 -7.22
CA ALA A 93 -20.18 34.16 -6.33
C ALA A 93 -19.64 35.37 -7.09
N LEU A 94 -18.93 35.14 -8.19
CA LEU A 94 -18.36 36.20 -9.03
C LEU A 94 -18.37 35.79 -10.50
N THR A 95 -18.95 36.64 -11.34
CA THR A 95 -18.90 36.49 -12.80
C THR A 95 -17.59 37.06 -13.34
N LEU A 96 -16.85 36.24 -14.08
CA LEU A 96 -15.58 36.63 -14.68
C LEU A 96 -15.77 37.02 -16.15
N LYS A 97 -14.90 37.89 -16.64
CA LYS A 97 -14.77 38.15 -18.07
C LYS A 97 -14.46 36.84 -18.80
N ALA A 98 -15.23 36.56 -19.84
CA ALA A 98 -15.03 35.38 -20.68
C ALA A 98 -13.59 35.33 -21.23
N VAL A 99 -13.01 34.13 -21.25
CA VAL A 99 -11.68 33.87 -21.82
C VAL A 99 -11.78 33.94 -23.33
N ASP A 100 -10.94 34.78 -23.94
CA ASP A 100 -10.82 34.90 -25.39
C ASP A 100 -10.15 33.64 -25.94
N GLY A 101 -10.83 32.92 -26.83
CA GLY A 101 -10.36 31.63 -27.34
C GLY A 101 -9.16 31.72 -28.29
N THR A 102 -8.84 32.90 -28.81
CA THR A 102 -7.65 33.13 -29.65
C THR A 102 -6.40 33.32 -28.79
N THR A 103 -6.51 34.07 -27.71
CA THR A 103 -5.37 34.37 -26.82
C THR A 103 -5.26 33.41 -25.63
N GLY A 104 -6.36 32.74 -25.27
CA GLY A 104 -6.48 31.94 -24.06
C GLY A 104 -6.60 32.78 -22.79
N LYS A 105 -6.81 34.10 -22.88
CA LYS A 105 -6.68 35.01 -21.72
C LYS A 105 -7.95 35.78 -21.38
N SER A 106 -8.16 36.06 -20.10
CA SER A 106 -9.03 37.13 -19.62
C SER A 106 -8.53 37.73 -18.32
N THR A 107 -8.97 38.97 -18.05
CA THR A 107 -8.72 39.66 -16.78
C THR A 107 -10.02 40.27 -16.28
N THR A 108 -10.34 40.03 -15.02
CA THR A 108 -11.48 40.63 -14.32
C THR A 108 -10.96 41.42 -13.12
N THR A 109 -11.28 42.71 -13.04
CA THR A 109 -10.90 43.58 -11.91
C THR A 109 -12.15 43.98 -11.12
N PHE A 110 -12.13 43.82 -9.81
CA PHE A 110 -13.30 43.96 -8.95
C PHE A 110 -12.93 44.42 -7.53
N LYS A 111 -13.95 44.83 -6.76
CA LYS A 111 -13.86 45.12 -5.31
C LYS A 111 -14.95 44.40 -4.50
N THR A 112 -16.00 43.95 -5.17
CA THR A 112 -17.15 43.27 -4.59
C THR A 112 -17.48 42.00 -5.38
N LEU A 113 -18.15 41.07 -4.73
CA LEU A 113 -18.79 39.92 -5.37
C LEU A 113 -20.06 40.37 -6.13
N ASP A 114 -20.69 39.45 -6.85
CA ASP A 114 -21.89 39.73 -7.67
C ASP A 114 -23.09 40.17 -6.80
N ASP A 115 -23.13 39.78 -5.52
CA ASP A 115 -24.15 40.22 -4.55
C ASP A 115 -23.87 41.60 -3.94
N GLY A 116 -22.77 42.25 -4.33
CA GLY A 116 -22.34 43.55 -3.83
C GLY A 116 -21.54 43.50 -2.52
N SER A 117 -21.34 42.33 -1.93
CA SER A 117 -20.50 42.19 -0.74
C SER A 117 -19.02 42.48 -1.05
N ALA A 118 -18.34 43.21 -0.17
CA ALA A 118 -16.92 43.50 -0.32
C ALA A 118 -16.06 42.26 -0.02
N ILE A 119 -14.97 42.08 -0.75
CA ILE A 119 -14.03 40.98 -0.54
C ILE A 119 -12.59 41.49 -0.56
N THR A 120 -11.79 41.04 0.39
CA THR A 120 -10.36 41.37 0.49
C THR A 120 -9.52 40.28 -0.15
N TYR A 121 -8.25 40.58 -0.46
CA TYR A 121 -7.33 39.56 -0.98
C TYR A 121 -7.19 38.37 -0.02
N GLN A 122 -7.08 38.63 1.29
CA GLN A 122 -6.99 37.56 2.30
C GLN A 122 -8.27 36.72 2.38
N ALA A 123 -9.45 37.36 2.28
CA ALA A 123 -10.72 36.63 2.21
C ALA A 123 -10.84 35.80 0.93
N LEU A 124 -10.27 36.26 -0.18
CA LEU A 124 -10.23 35.54 -1.44
C LEU A 124 -9.30 34.30 -1.38
N LEU A 125 -8.18 34.38 -0.64
CA LEU A 125 -7.30 33.24 -0.37
C LEU A 125 -7.91 32.22 0.60
N ALA A 126 -8.84 32.64 1.46
CA ALA A 126 -9.58 31.76 2.36
C ALA A 126 -10.94 31.33 1.78
N PHE A 127 -11.25 31.73 0.54
CA PHE A 127 -12.58 31.56 -0.02
C PHE A 127 -12.90 30.09 -0.24
N ASP A 128 -14.09 29.68 0.21
CA ASP A 128 -14.65 28.37 -0.06
C ASP A 128 -15.25 28.35 -1.47
N GLY A 129 -14.39 28.12 -2.47
CA GLY A 129 -14.84 28.18 -3.86
C GLY A 129 -14.00 27.40 -4.84
N TYR A 130 -14.48 27.45 -6.08
CA TYR A 130 -13.84 26.88 -7.26
C TYR A 130 -14.15 27.71 -8.50
N ILE A 131 -13.35 27.56 -9.55
CA ILE A 131 -13.54 28.22 -10.84
C ILE A 131 -14.07 27.21 -11.85
N ASN A 132 -15.06 27.64 -12.62
CA ASN A 132 -15.54 26.95 -13.82
C ASN A 132 -15.24 27.77 -15.07
N VAL A 133 -14.86 27.10 -16.15
CA VAL A 133 -14.80 27.66 -17.50
C VAL A 133 -15.71 26.84 -18.42
N HIS A 134 -16.57 27.54 -19.14
CA HIS A 134 -17.60 26.97 -20.01
C HIS A 134 -17.15 26.94 -21.47
N LEU A 135 -17.72 26.01 -22.25
CA LEU A 135 -17.39 25.87 -23.67
C LEU A 135 -17.76 27.12 -24.49
N SER A 136 -18.96 27.67 -24.27
CA SER A 136 -19.40 28.94 -24.88
C SER A 136 -20.63 29.51 -24.17
N ALA A 137 -21.02 30.74 -24.50
CA ALA A 137 -22.24 31.37 -23.99
C ALA A 137 -23.53 30.58 -24.30
N ASP A 138 -23.56 29.86 -25.42
CA ASP A 138 -24.71 29.00 -25.79
C ASP A 138 -24.62 27.58 -25.19
N LYS A 139 -23.50 27.23 -24.55
CA LYS A 139 -23.20 25.89 -24.02
C LYS A 139 -22.68 25.95 -22.58
N LEU A 140 -23.36 26.72 -21.72
CA LEU A 140 -23.03 26.88 -20.28
C LEU A 140 -23.19 25.60 -19.44
N SER A 141 -23.75 24.52 -19.97
CA SER A 141 -23.75 23.22 -19.29
C SER A 141 -22.50 22.40 -19.57
N THR A 142 -21.69 22.80 -20.57
CA THR A 142 -20.48 22.08 -20.97
C THR A 142 -19.26 22.79 -20.38
N LEU A 143 -18.69 22.20 -19.33
CA LEU A 143 -17.45 22.67 -18.74
C LEU A 143 -16.25 22.20 -19.55
N VAL A 144 -15.24 23.06 -19.67
CA VAL A 144 -13.98 22.75 -20.37
C VAL A 144 -12.77 22.76 -19.46
N ALA A 145 -12.76 23.61 -18.44
CA ALA A 145 -11.73 23.63 -17.40
C ALA A 145 -12.35 23.96 -16.04
N GLN A 146 -11.77 23.42 -14.97
CA GLN A 146 -12.24 23.60 -13.60
C GLN A 146 -11.07 23.47 -12.61
N GLY A 147 -11.11 24.22 -11.50
CA GLY A 147 -10.13 24.07 -10.42
C GLY A 147 -10.63 24.67 -9.11
N ASP A 148 -10.30 24.01 -8.00
CA ASP A 148 -10.54 24.53 -6.67
C ASP A 148 -9.61 25.72 -6.36
N ILE A 149 -10.08 26.68 -5.58
CA ILE A 149 -9.32 27.88 -5.21
C ILE A 149 -9.38 28.11 -3.70
N GLY A 150 -8.58 29.06 -3.21
CA GLY A 150 -8.63 29.50 -1.83
C GLY A 150 -8.39 28.35 -0.86
N GLN A 151 -9.30 28.17 0.11
CA GLN A 151 -9.14 27.11 1.11
C GLN A 151 -9.31 25.68 0.54
N ASN A 152 -9.91 25.57 -0.65
CA ASN A 152 -10.14 24.30 -1.33
C ASN A 152 -8.94 23.86 -2.18
N ASP A 153 -7.96 24.73 -2.39
CA ASP A 153 -6.78 24.42 -3.21
C ASP A 153 -6.07 23.15 -2.71
N LEU A 154 -5.47 22.42 -3.65
CA LEU A 154 -4.77 21.17 -3.35
C LEU A 154 -3.33 21.46 -2.95
N THR A 155 -2.90 20.91 -1.83
CA THR A 155 -1.53 21.09 -1.32
C THR A 155 -0.46 20.30 -2.11
N GLY A 156 -0.88 19.49 -3.08
CA GLY A 156 -0.03 18.51 -3.78
C GLY A 156 0.23 17.21 -2.99
N VAL A 157 -0.09 17.17 -1.69
CA VAL A 157 0.02 15.96 -0.87
C VAL A 157 -1.12 15.00 -1.19
N SER A 158 -0.79 13.73 -1.45
CA SER A 158 -1.79 12.71 -1.77
C SER A 158 -1.43 11.33 -1.24
N LYS A 159 -2.46 10.47 -1.09
CA LYS A 159 -2.34 9.07 -0.69
C LYS A 159 -3.18 8.20 -1.61
N VAL A 160 -2.57 7.16 -2.15
CA VAL A 160 -3.25 6.18 -3.03
C VAL A 160 -3.47 4.89 -2.26
N PHE A 161 -4.70 4.38 -2.30
CA PHE A 161 -5.07 3.06 -1.80
C PHE A 161 -5.49 2.15 -2.98
N PRO A 162 -4.85 0.99 -3.16
CA PRO A 162 -5.22 0.07 -4.23
C PRO A 162 -6.56 -0.62 -3.92
N LEU A 163 -7.39 -0.81 -4.95
CA LEU A 163 -8.67 -1.53 -4.89
C LEU A 163 -8.56 -2.79 -5.75
N GLY A 164 -8.47 -3.94 -5.10
CA GLY A 164 -8.42 -5.25 -5.77
C GLY A 164 -9.79 -5.72 -6.24
N SER A 165 -9.82 -6.60 -7.24
CA SER A 165 -11.06 -7.21 -7.74
C SER A 165 -11.67 -8.19 -6.73
N ILE A 166 -13.00 -8.27 -6.71
CA ILE A 166 -13.77 -9.21 -5.85
C ILE A 166 -14.62 -10.14 -6.70
N ALA A 167 -15.90 -9.82 -6.98
CA ALA A 167 -16.80 -10.70 -7.70
C ALA A 167 -16.60 -10.64 -9.23
N VAL A 168 -15.99 -9.56 -9.72
CA VAL A 168 -15.73 -9.34 -11.15
C VAL A 168 -14.21 -9.21 -11.33
N PRO A 169 -13.50 -10.28 -11.74
CA PRO A 169 -12.04 -10.29 -11.79
C PRO A 169 -11.40 -9.18 -12.62
N ALA A 170 -12.11 -8.67 -13.62
CA ALA A 170 -11.64 -7.60 -14.50
C ALA A 170 -11.76 -6.19 -13.90
N ILE A 171 -12.58 -5.99 -12.86
CA ILE A 171 -12.79 -4.66 -12.25
C ILE A 171 -11.84 -4.50 -11.07
N SER A 172 -10.93 -3.54 -11.17
CA SER A 172 -10.00 -3.15 -10.12
C SER A 172 -9.64 -1.69 -10.28
N GLY A 173 -8.95 -1.09 -9.32
CA GLY A 173 -8.67 0.34 -9.39
C GLY A 173 -7.91 0.90 -8.21
N THR A 174 -8.13 2.18 -7.97
CA THR A 174 -7.47 2.96 -6.91
C THR A 174 -8.44 3.99 -6.34
N ALA A 175 -8.33 4.24 -5.04
CA ALA A 175 -8.88 5.43 -4.41
C ALA A 175 -7.72 6.34 -3.99
N THR A 176 -7.65 7.54 -4.57
CA THR A 176 -6.63 8.54 -4.25
C THR A 176 -7.25 9.69 -3.47
N PHE A 177 -6.68 10.00 -2.32
CA PHE A 177 -7.07 11.15 -1.50
C PHE A 177 -6.03 12.26 -1.70
N TYR A 178 -6.46 13.47 -1.99
CA TYR A 178 -5.62 14.66 -2.11
C TYR A 178 -5.94 15.61 -0.96
N LYS A 179 -4.93 16.14 -0.28
CA LYS A 179 -5.11 17.05 0.86
C LYS A 179 -5.40 18.46 0.36
N ARG A 180 -6.53 19.03 0.81
CA ARG A 180 -6.89 20.44 0.61
C ARG A 180 -6.20 21.32 1.66
N VAL A 181 -6.07 22.62 1.37
CA VAL A 181 -5.48 23.60 2.30
C VAL A 181 -6.26 23.67 3.63
N ASN A 182 -7.59 23.56 3.59
CA ASN A 182 -8.44 23.51 4.80
C ASN A 182 -8.34 22.20 5.61
N GLY A 183 -7.57 21.20 5.16
CA GLY A 183 -7.40 19.90 5.82
C GLY A 183 -8.40 18.82 5.43
N GLU A 184 -9.46 19.17 4.68
CA GLU A 184 -10.35 18.20 4.04
C GLU A 184 -9.61 17.43 2.94
N ALA A 185 -10.22 16.37 2.43
CA ALA A 185 -9.66 15.61 1.31
C ALA A 185 -10.59 15.61 0.09
N LEU A 186 -9.99 15.70 -1.09
CA LEU A 186 -10.64 15.28 -2.34
C LEU A 186 -10.35 13.80 -2.56
N ALA A 187 -11.38 12.96 -2.51
CA ALA A 187 -11.28 11.57 -2.93
C ALA A 187 -11.56 11.45 -4.43
N VAL A 188 -10.61 10.87 -5.16
CA VAL A 188 -10.74 10.52 -6.58
C VAL A 188 -10.64 9.01 -6.69
N VAL A 189 -11.74 8.36 -7.07
CA VAL A 189 -11.78 6.91 -7.29
C VAL A 189 -11.70 6.65 -8.78
N LYS A 190 -10.82 5.75 -9.17
CA LYS A 190 -10.68 5.29 -10.55
C LYS A 190 -10.77 3.77 -10.59
N LEU A 191 -11.85 3.25 -11.16
CA LEU A 191 -12.04 1.84 -11.48
C LEU A 191 -11.83 1.60 -12.97
N SER A 192 -11.14 0.51 -13.30
CA SER A 192 -10.94 0.07 -14.67
C SER A 192 -12.02 -0.97 -15.05
N ASN A 193 -12.35 -1.03 -16.34
CA ASN A 193 -13.28 -2.00 -16.91
C ASN A 193 -14.71 -1.96 -16.32
N THR A 194 -15.17 -0.78 -15.90
CA THR A 194 -16.55 -0.57 -15.47
C THR A 194 -17.52 -0.72 -16.65
N PRO A 195 -18.70 -1.33 -16.47
CA PRO A 195 -19.73 -1.35 -17.49
C PRO A 195 -20.25 0.05 -17.86
N ALA A 196 -20.26 0.37 -19.16
CA ALA A 196 -20.82 1.62 -19.69
C ALA A 196 -22.28 1.84 -19.27
N GLY A 197 -22.64 3.09 -18.98
CA GLY A 197 -23.93 3.51 -18.44
C GLY A 197 -24.20 3.07 -16.99
N GLY A 198 -23.28 2.33 -16.36
CA GLY A 198 -23.39 1.90 -14.97
C GLY A 198 -23.13 3.02 -13.97
N LEU A 199 -23.63 2.84 -12.75
CA LEU A 199 -23.21 3.60 -11.57
C LEU A 199 -22.80 2.61 -10.50
N HIS A 200 -21.61 2.81 -9.92
CA HIS A 200 -21.04 1.92 -8.91
C HIS A 200 -20.92 2.68 -7.59
N PRO A 201 -21.91 2.54 -6.68
CA PRO A 201 -21.82 3.11 -5.33
C PRO A 201 -20.60 2.57 -4.60
N GLY A 202 -20.04 3.36 -3.69
CA GLY A 202 -18.95 2.90 -2.85
C GLY A 202 -18.96 3.56 -1.49
N HIS A 203 -18.29 2.90 -0.54
CA HIS A 203 -18.29 3.31 0.86
C HIS A 203 -16.93 3.05 1.50
N ILE A 204 -16.60 3.84 2.52
CA ILE A 204 -15.63 3.47 3.56
C ILE A 204 -16.40 2.76 4.67
N HIS A 205 -15.94 1.58 5.07
CA HIS A 205 -16.45 0.81 6.20
C HIS A 205 -15.46 0.84 7.37
N ALA A 206 -15.97 0.65 8.59
CA ALA A 206 -15.14 0.46 9.78
C ALA A 206 -14.52 -0.95 9.84
N ASN A 207 -13.43 -1.11 10.61
CA ASN A 207 -12.63 -2.33 10.80
C ASN A 207 -11.89 -2.78 9.52
N THR A 208 -11.37 -4.00 9.52
CA THR A 208 -10.80 -4.61 8.32
C THR A 208 -11.87 -5.28 7.46
N ALA A 209 -11.61 -5.44 6.16
CA ALA A 209 -12.53 -6.16 5.27
C ALA A 209 -12.83 -7.60 5.74
N ALA A 210 -11.87 -8.26 6.39
CA ALA A 210 -12.03 -9.63 6.92
C ALA A 210 -12.96 -9.70 8.14
N GLN A 211 -13.10 -8.60 8.89
CA GLN A 211 -14.04 -8.50 10.02
C GLN A 211 -15.40 -7.97 9.59
N GLY A 212 -15.42 -7.20 8.49
CA GLY A 212 -16.56 -6.40 8.10
C GLY A 212 -16.79 -5.21 9.06
N GLY A 213 -17.75 -4.38 8.72
CA GLY A 213 -18.16 -3.26 9.57
C GLY A 213 -19.24 -2.41 8.93
N GLY A 214 -19.83 -1.54 9.74
CA GLY A 214 -20.80 -0.54 9.28
C GLY A 214 -20.19 0.45 8.30
N ILE A 215 -21.04 1.05 7.47
CA ILE A 215 -20.66 2.16 6.60
C ILE A 215 -20.34 3.38 7.47
N ALA A 216 -19.19 3.98 7.22
CA ALA A 216 -18.73 5.19 7.91
C ALA A 216 -18.79 6.43 7.00
N PHE A 217 -18.55 6.25 5.70
CA PHE A 217 -18.57 7.32 4.70
C PHE A 217 -19.11 6.80 3.38
N THR A 218 -19.95 7.59 2.71
CA THR A 218 -20.50 7.28 1.39
C THR A 218 -19.86 8.15 0.30
N PHE A 219 -19.28 7.52 -0.72
CA PHE A 219 -18.72 8.23 -1.87
C PHE A 219 -19.82 8.59 -2.89
N ASN A 220 -19.51 9.58 -3.75
CA ASN A 220 -20.19 9.66 -5.04
C ASN A 220 -19.94 8.38 -5.84
N ALA A 221 -21.00 7.83 -6.46
CA ALA A 221 -20.90 6.62 -7.25
C ALA A 221 -19.96 6.81 -8.44
N VAL A 222 -19.12 5.80 -8.71
CA VAL A 222 -18.24 5.79 -9.89
C VAL A 222 -19.10 5.68 -11.15
N ASN A 223 -18.91 6.62 -12.07
CA ASN A 223 -19.57 6.62 -13.37
C ASN A 223 -18.96 5.51 -14.24
N GLY A 224 -19.79 4.60 -14.74
CA GLY A 224 -19.37 3.42 -15.47
C GLY A 224 -18.76 3.69 -16.86
N ASP A 225 -19.07 4.82 -17.49
CA ASP A 225 -18.48 5.22 -18.78
C ASP A 225 -17.05 5.72 -18.61
N THR A 226 -16.79 6.47 -17.53
CA THR A 226 -15.47 7.08 -17.27
C THR A 226 -14.60 6.24 -16.33
N GLY A 227 -15.22 5.37 -15.54
CA GLY A 227 -14.58 4.67 -14.44
C GLY A 227 -14.18 5.58 -13.27
N ILE A 228 -14.65 6.83 -13.23
CA ILE A 228 -14.20 7.83 -12.25
C ILE A 228 -15.35 8.34 -11.38
N SER A 229 -15.07 8.61 -10.10
CA SER A 229 -15.82 9.56 -9.28
C SER A 229 -14.89 10.47 -8.48
N THR A 230 -15.40 11.65 -8.14
CA THR A 230 -14.76 12.60 -7.23
C THR A 230 -15.73 12.90 -6.07
N THR A 231 -15.22 13.04 -4.85
CA THR A 231 -16.04 13.32 -3.66
C THR A 231 -15.25 14.18 -2.68
N ASN A 232 -15.89 15.21 -2.11
CA ASN A 232 -15.31 15.95 -0.99
C ASN A 232 -15.44 15.14 0.31
N VAL A 233 -14.37 15.07 1.10
CA VAL A 233 -14.29 14.29 2.34
C VAL A 233 -13.95 15.22 3.48
N ALA A 234 -15.00 15.64 4.18
CA ALA A 234 -14.92 16.56 5.33
C ALA A 234 -15.42 15.92 6.63
N LYS A 235 -16.40 15.02 6.53
CA LYS A 235 -17.11 14.40 7.65
C LYS A 235 -17.52 12.97 7.29
N LEU A 236 -17.63 12.11 8.29
CA LEU A 236 -18.32 10.83 8.20
C LEU A 236 -19.84 11.04 8.06
N ASP A 237 -20.56 10.00 7.66
CA ASP A 237 -22.03 10.05 7.47
C ASP A 237 -22.78 10.36 8.78
N ASN A 238 -22.13 10.14 9.94
CA ASN A 238 -22.66 10.51 11.25
C ASN A 238 -22.39 11.98 11.67
N GLY A 239 -21.75 12.78 10.79
CA GLY A 239 -21.40 14.17 11.02
C GLY A 239 -20.06 14.42 11.72
N SER A 240 -19.34 13.38 12.16
CA SER A 240 -18.02 13.53 12.80
C SER A 240 -16.99 14.02 11.79
N ALA A 241 -16.11 14.94 12.19
CA ALA A 241 -15.04 15.45 11.32
C ALA A 241 -14.11 14.33 10.83
N PHE A 242 -13.83 14.32 9.53
CA PHE A 242 -13.04 13.30 8.86
C PHE A 242 -12.43 13.88 7.58
N GLY A 243 -11.20 14.40 7.70
CA GLY A 243 -10.43 14.95 6.61
C GLY A 243 -9.24 14.06 6.22
N TYR A 244 -8.27 14.64 5.52
CA TYR A 244 -7.15 13.91 4.95
C TYR A 244 -6.33 13.14 6.00
N ASP A 245 -5.97 13.80 7.10
CA ASP A 245 -5.11 13.19 8.11
C ASP A 245 -5.84 12.03 8.83
N GLN A 246 -7.17 12.11 9.00
CA GLN A 246 -7.95 11.00 9.57
C GLN A 246 -8.00 9.78 8.65
N VAL A 247 -8.09 9.97 7.32
CA VAL A 247 -8.07 8.87 6.33
C VAL A 247 -6.80 8.02 6.49
N LEU A 248 -5.64 8.65 6.74
CA LEU A 248 -4.34 7.97 6.85
C LEU A 248 -4.23 7.03 8.05
N THR A 249 -5.02 7.25 9.10
CA THR A 249 -4.98 6.44 10.32
C THR A 249 -6.24 5.62 10.55
N TYR A 250 -7.23 5.76 9.68
CA TYR A 250 -8.54 5.17 9.90
C TYR A 250 -8.48 3.64 9.92
N ASN A 251 -9.18 3.02 10.87
CA ASN A 251 -9.42 1.59 10.89
C ASN A 251 -10.56 1.26 9.93
N GLY A 252 -10.27 1.17 8.63
CA GLY A 252 -11.30 0.92 7.63
C GLY A 252 -10.84 0.21 6.38
N TYR A 253 -11.81 0.00 5.50
CA TYR A 253 -11.63 -0.50 4.15
C TYR A 253 -12.68 0.13 3.23
N ILE A 254 -12.37 0.19 1.94
CA ILE A 254 -13.23 0.71 0.89
C ILE A 254 -13.87 -0.46 0.14
N ASN A 255 -15.14 -0.31 -0.21
CA ASN A 255 -15.89 -1.20 -1.10
C ASN A 255 -16.52 -0.42 -2.24
N PHE A 256 -16.60 -1.03 -3.41
CA PHE A 256 -17.46 -0.62 -4.51
C PHE A 256 -18.40 -1.74 -4.92
N HIS A 257 -19.65 -1.37 -5.18
CA HIS A 257 -20.75 -2.26 -5.52
C HIS A 257 -20.94 -2.33 -7.04
N LYS A 258 -21.51 -3.45 -7.51
CA LYS A 258 -21.77 -3.65 -8.94
C LYS A 258 -22.76 -2.63 -9.48
N SER A 259 -23.83 -2.31 -8.75
CA SER A 259 -24.78 -1.26 -9.11
C SER A 259 -25.61 -0.83 -7.91
N ALA A 260 -26.39 0.24 -8.06
CA ALA A 260 -27.35 0.68 -7.03
C ALA A 260 -28.46 -0.35 -6.72
N THR A 261 -28.75 -1.28 -7.65
CA THR A 261 -29.74 -2.35 -7.44
C THR A 261 -29.11 -3.68 -7.02
N GLU A 262 -27.79 -3.83 -7.16
CA GLU A 262 -27.02 -5.04 -6.82
C GLU A 262 -25.96 -4.73 -5.75
N LEU A 263 -26.37 -4.10 -4.63
CA LEU A 263 -25.49 -3.72 -3.53
C LEU A 263 -24.84 -4.92 -2.80
N SER A 264 -25.37 -6.14 -2.94
CA SER A 264 -24.74 -7.33 -2.37
C SER A 264 -23.52 -7.81 -3.15
N ILE A 265 -23.31 -7.33 -4.40
CA ILE A 265 -22.21 -7.76 -5.26
C ILE A 265 -21.10 -6.70 -5.21
N LEU A 266 -19.98 -7.05 -4.59
CA LEU A 266 -18.78 -6.20 -4.54
C LEU A 266 -17.91 -6.40 -5.77
N VAL A 267 -17.52 -5.31 -6.43
CA VAL A 267 -16.65 -5.35 -7.61
C VAL A 267 -15.21 -5.02 -7.28
N ALA A 268 -14.96 -4.11 -6.34
CA ALA A 268 -13.63 -3.74 -5.90
C ALA A 268 -13.57 -3.47 -4.39
N GLN A 269 -12.45 -3.79 -3.76
CA GLN A 269 -12.22 -3.61 -2.32
C GLN A 269 -10.75 -3.32 -2.02
N GLY A 270 -10.49 -2.48 -1.01
CA GLY A 270 -9.12 -2.22 -0.54
C GLY A 270 -9.07 -1.73 0.89
N ASP A 271 -8.05 -2.11 1.63
CA ASP A 271 -7.81 -1.60 3.00
C ASP A 271 -7.31 -0.15 2.95
N ILE A 272 -7.67 0.65 3.96
CA ILE A 272 -7.18 2.03 4.11
C ILE A 272 -6.56 2.29 5.47
N GLY A 273 -5.85 3.41 5.55
CA GLY A 273 -5.23 3.91 6.77
C GLY A 273 -4.40 2.85 7.48
N GLN A 274 -4.70 2.61 8.75
CA GLN A 274 -3.92 1.70 9.57
C GLN A 274 -4.03 0.22 9.15
N ASN A 275 -5.01 -0.11 8.29
CA ASN A 275 -5.20 -1.46 7.78
C ASN A 275 -4.31 -1.75 6.57
N GLU A 276 -3.64 -0.79 5.96
CA GLU A 276 -2.75 -1.09 4.83
C GLU A 276 -1.72 -2.18 5.17
N LEU A 277 -1.40 -3.02 4.18
CA LEU A 277 -0.33 -4.00 4.32
C LEU A 277 1.02 -3.31 4.12
N THR A 278 2.01 -3.66 4.94
CA THR A 278 3.38 -3.13 4.81
C THR A 278 4.17 -3.79 3.68
N GLY A 279 3.64 -4.89 3.12
CA GLY A 279 4.32 -5.77 2.19
C GLY A 279 5.14 -6.87 2.86
N LYS A 280 5.41 -6.78 4.18
CA LYS A 280 6.06 -7.87 4.91
C LYS A 280 5.08 -9.03 5.09
N LYS A 281 5.55 -10.23 4.77
CA LYS A 281 4.78 -11.46 4.89
C LYS A 281 5.66 -12.66 5.14
N MET A 282 5.07 -13.69 5.76
CA MET A 282 5.68 -15.01 5.95
C MET A 282 4.64 -16.09 5.64
N SER A 283 5.06 -17.12 4.90
CA SER A 283 4.19 -18.22 4.52
C SER A 283 4.73 -19.55 5.03
N TYR A 284 3.82 -20.39 5.51
CA TYR A 284 4.11 -21.73 6.02
C TYR A 284 3.27 -22.76 5.26
N VAL A 285 3.84 -23.95 5.07
CA VAL A 285 3.15 -25.07 4.41
C VAL A 285 2.18 -25.72 5.40
N LEU A 286 0.95 -25.98 4.94
CA LEU A 286 -0.02 -26.82 5.61
C LEU A 286 -0.07 -28.17 4.87
N ALA A 287 0.56 -29.17 5.46
CA ALA A 287 0.61 -30.52 4.89
C ALA A 287 -0.74 -31.22 5.05
N GLN A 288 -1.03 -32.12 4.11
CA GLN A 288 -2.16 -33.03 4.18
C GLN A 288 -2.13 -33.87 5.46
N LYS A 289 -3.31 -34.13 6.05
CA LYS A 289 -3.43 -34.93 7.28
C LYS A 289 -4.34 -36.15 7.11
N ASP A 290 -5.57 -36.10 7.60
CA ASP A 290 -6.47 -37.27 7.65
C ASP A 290 -7.25 -37.47 6.35
N VAL A 291 -7.38 -36.41 5.54
CA VAL A 291 -8.10 -36.45 4.26
C VAL A 291 -7.12 -36.31 3.09
N PRO A 292 -6.96 -37.35 2.26
CA PRO A 292 -6.10 -37.29 1.08
C PRO A 292 -6.51 -36.19 0.09
N GLY A 293 -5.52 -35.53 -0.52
CA GLY A 293 -5.70 -34.51 -1.55
C GLY A 293 -5.86 -33.08 -1.03
N ILE A 294 -6.02 -32.85 0.27
CA ILE A 294 -6.18 -31.50 0.83
C ILE A 294 -4.86 -31.01 1.45
N SER A 295 -4.30 -29.93 0.94
CA SER A 295 -3.09 -29.30 1.47
C SER A 295 -3.00 -27.85 1.01
N GLY A 296 -2.05 -27.08 1.53
CA GLY A 296 -1.86 -25.70 1.07
C GLY A 296 -0.88 -24.90 1.90
N THR A 297 -1.22 -23.63 2.13
CA THR A 297 -0.36 -22.68 2.84
C THR A 297 -1.16 -21.79 3.77
N VAL A 298 -0.49 -21.26 4.80
CA VAL A 298 -0.95 -20.14 5.61
C VAL A 298 0.05 -19.00 5.49
N GLU A 299 -0.42 -17.82 5.10
CA GLU A 299 0.36 -16.59 4.94
C GLU A 299 -0.02 -15.60 6.05
N PHE A 300 0.96 -15.06 6.75
CA PHE A 300 0.84 -14.00 7.73
C PHE A 300 1.34 -12.72 7.05
N ALA A 301 0.52 -11.68 6.96
CA ALA A 301 0.90 -10.40 6.39
C ALA A 301 0.76 -9.27 7.42
N GLU A 302 1.79 -8.44 7.53
CA GLU A 302 1.85 -7.33 8.49
C GLU A 302 1.01 -6.14 7.99
N ARG A 303 0.14 -5.62 8.86
CA ARG A 303 -0.54 -4.34 8.65
C ARG A 303 0.24 -3.18 9.27
N VAL A 304 -0.02 -1.95 8.82
CA VAL A 304 0.62 -0.73 9.34
C VAL A 304 0.46 -0.58 10.86
N ASN A 305 -0.68 -0.97 11.43
CA ASN A 305 -0.88 -1.03 12.89
C ASN A 305 -0.20 -2.22 13.60
N GLN A 306 0.73 -2.92 12.94
CA GLN A 306 1.49 -4.08 13.45
C GLN A 306 0.66 -5.34 13.74
N THR A 307 -0.65 -5.31 13.47
CA THR A 307 -1.51 -6.49 13.55
C THR A 307 -1.32 -7.38 12.32
N THR A 308 -1.90 -8.58 12.34
CA THR A 308 -1.65 -9.58 11.29
C THR A 308 -2.91 -9.95 10.52
N LEU A 309 -2.85 -9.91 9.20
CA LEU A 309 -3.80 -10.59 8.33
C LEU A 309 -3.30 -12.02 8.08
N VAL A 310 -4.03 -13.02 8.56
CA VAL A 310 -3.76 -14.43 8.32
C VAL A 310 -4.62 -14.91 7.15
N THR A 311 -3.98 -15.41 6.09
CA THR A 311 -4.64 -15.97 4.91
C THR A 311 -4.32 -17.44 4.78
N ILE A 312 -5.31 -18.33 4.85
CA ILE A 312 -5.13 -19.75 4.52
C ILE A 312 -5.57 -19.95 3.08
N LYS A 313 -4.77 -20.69 2.31
CA LYS A 313 -5.08 -21.13 0.94
C LYS A 313 -4.87 -22.63 0.84
N LEU A 314 -5.94 -23.39 0.72
CA LEU A 314 -5.95 -24.84 0.51
C LEU A 314 -6.35 -25.17 -0.93
N VAL A 315 -5.88 -26.31 -1.39
CA VAL A 315 -6.27 -26.96 -2.64
C VAL A 315 -6.97 -28.27 -2.28
N GLY A 316 -7.95 -28.67 -3.08
CA GLY A 316 -8.68 -29.94 -2.91
C GLY A 316 -9.82 -29.90 -1.89
N THR A 317 -10.21 -28.72 -1.42
CA THR A 317 -11.34 -28.57 -0.48
C THR A 317 -12.67 -28.99 -1.14
N PRO A 318 -13.56 -29.70 -0.42
CA PRO A 318 -14.90 -30.01 -0.90
C PRO A 318 -15.75 -28.74 -1.13
N ALA A 319 -16.37 -28.61 -2.30
CA ALA A 319 -17.28 -27.51 -2.63
C ALA A 319 -18.45 -27.43 -1.64
N GLY A 320 -18.87 -26.22 -1.29
CA GLY A 320 -19.86 -25.91 -0.26
C GLY A 320 -19.38 -26.18 1.18
N GLY A 321 -18.15 -26.68 1.37
CA GLY A 321 -17.58 -26.95 2.68
C GLY A 321 -17.26 -25.68 3.48
N SER A 322 -17.23 -25.82 4.80
CA SER A 322 -16.70 -24.83 5.74
C SER A 322 -15.70 -25.55 6.63
N HIS A 323 -14.44 -25.14 6.62
CA HIS A 323 -13.35 -25.84 7.28
C HIS A 323 -12.79 -24.99 8.43
N PRO A 324 -13.25 -25.19 9.69
CA PRO A 324 -12.75 -24.45 10.83
C PRO A 324 -11.23 -24.51 10.93
N ALA A 325 -10.60 -23.41 11.34
CA ALA A 325 -9.16 -23.35 11.47
C ALA A 325 -8.74 -22.61 12.74
N HIS A 326 -7.64 -23.05 13.35
CA HIS A 326 -7.15 -22.50 14.60
C HIS A 326 -5.62 -22.52 14.64
N ILE A 327 -5.05 -21.58 15.39
CA ILE A 327 -3.64 -21.60 15.78
C ILE A 327 -3.54 -22.11 17.21
N HIS A 328 -2.66 -23.08 17.43
CA HIS A 328 -2.36 -23.69 18.71
C HIS A 328 -0.96 -23.31 19.20
N GLU A 329 -0.73 -23.34 20.51
CA GLU A 329 0.62 -23.24 21.08
C GLU A 329 1.42 -24.55 20.92
N ASN A 330 2.74 -24.46 21.08
CA ASN A 330 3.73 -25.52 20.88
C ASN A 330 3.83 -25.97 19.41
N ASN A 331 4.49 -27.11 19.19
CA ASN A 331 4.55 -27.76 17.88
C ASN A 331 3.51 -28.88 17.78
N ILE A 332 3.27 -29.37 16.56
CA ILE A 332 2.31 -30.45 16.27
C ILE A 332 2.51 -31.68 17.17
N ALA A 333 3.75 -32.10 17.42
CA ALA A 333 4.05 -33.31 18.19
C ALA A 333 3.71 -33.17 19.68
N THR A 334 3.88 -31.96 20.22
CA THR A 334 3.60 -31.65 21.63
C THR A 334 2.13 -31.30 21.84
N THR A 335 1.49 -30.71 20.83
CA THR A 335 0.14 -30.13 20.87
C THR A 335 -0.01 -29.02 21.92
N GLY A 336 -1.15 -28.33 21.94
CA GLY A 336 -1.39 -27.26 22.89
C GLY A 336 -2.77 -26.64 22.75
N ASN A 337 -3.08 -25.69 23.64
CA ASN A 337 -4.34 -24.96 23.61
C ASN A 337 -4.47 -24.12 22.35
N ILE A 338 -5.71 -23.84 21.95
CA ILE A 338 -6.02 -22.86 20.91
C ILE A 338 -5.67 -21.47 21.44
N ILE A 339 -4.83 -20.76 20.69
CA ILE A 339 -4.39 -19.42 21.02
C ILE A 339 -4.96 -18.37 20.08
N VAL A 340 -5.44 -18.76 18.89
CA VAL A 340 -6.20 -17.91 17.96
C VAL A 340 -7.23 -18.75 17.20
N GLY A 341 -8.47 -18.25 17.14
CA GLY A 341 -9.47 -18.73 16.20
C GLY A 341 -9.33 -18.04 14.85
N LEU A 342 -9.42 -18.81 13.77
CA LEU A 342 -9.38 -18.29 12.40
C LEU A 342 -10.75 -18.47 11.75
N ASN A 343 -11.06 -17.58 10.81
CA ASN A 343 -12.21 -17.74 9.94
C ASN A 343 -12.10 -19.10 9.20
N PRO A 344 -13.20 -19.88 9.12
CA PRO A 344 -13.20 -21.14 8.40
C PRO A 344 -12.76 -20.97 6.93
N VAL A 345 -11.99 -21.92 6.41
CA VAL A 345 -11.65 -21.98 4.98
C VAL A 345 -12.91 -22.31 4.21
N ASN A 346 -13.28 -21.43 3.27
CA ASN A 346 -14.42 -21.65 2.39
C ASN A 346 -14.07 -22.76 1.38
N GLY A 347 -14.91 -23.79 1.30
CA GLY A 347 -14.65 -25.00 0.51
C GLY A 347 -14.68 -24.80 -1.01
N ASP A 348 -15.43 -23.81 -1.50
CA ASP A 348 -15.49 -23.48 -2.93
C ASP A 348 -14.22 -22.78 -3.42
N THR A 349 -13.68 -21.89 -2.59
CA THR A 349 -12.50 -21.08 -2.95
C THR A 349 -11.19 -21.64 -2.42
N GLY A 350 -11.25 -22.48 -1.38
CA GLY A 350 -10.08 -22.92 -0.61
C GLY A 350 -9.44 -21.82 0.22
N ILE A 351 -10.10 -20.66 0.39
CA ILE A 351 -9.47 -19.48 1.01
C ILE A 351 -10.20 -19.10 2.32
N SER A 352 -9.43 -18.72 3.35
CA SER A 352 -9.90 -17.85 4.42
C SER A 352 -8.96 -16.69 4.66
N LYS A 353 -9.52 -15.60 5.19
CA LYS A 353 -8.77 -14.42 5.66
C LYS A 353 -9.26 -14.07 7.05
N THR A 354 -8.35 -13.88 7.98
CA THR A 354 -8.66 -13.54 9.38
C THR A 354 -7.79 -12.39 9.84
N GLN A 355 -8.40 -11.35 10.39
CA GLN A 355 -7.67 -10.30 11.09
C GLN A 355 -7.34 -10.75 12.52
N VAL A 356 -6.06 -10.72 12.89
CA VAL A 356 -5.58 -11.12 14.22
C VAL A 356 -4.83 -9.97 14.88
N SER A 357 -5.36 -9.49 15.99
CA SER A 357 -4.77 -8.45 16.84
C SER A 357 -4.60 -8.88 18.31
N ALA A 358 -5.22 -9.98 18.71
CA ALA A 358 -5.15 -10.52 20.06
C ALA A 358 -5.23 -12.05 20.06
N LEU A 359 -4.67 -12.66 21.12
CA LEU A 359 -4.81 -14.07 21.44
C LEU A 359 -6.17 -14.35 22.10
N VAL A 360 -6.53 -15.63 22.16
CA VAL A 360 -7.57 -16.12 23.07
C VAL A 360 -7.23 -15.65 24.50
N GLY A 361 -8.17 -14.96 25.14
CA GLY A 361 -7.97 -14.27 26.42
C GLY A 361 -7.70 -12.76 26.31
N GLY A 362 -7.59 -12.21 25.10
CA GLY A 362 -7.57 -10.76 24.86
C GLY A 362 -6.18 -10.10 24.90
N ALA A 363 -5.11 -10.85 25.19
CA ALA A 363 -3.76 -10.32 25.13
C ALA A 363 -3.40 -9.92 23.69
N ALA A 364 -2.99 -8.66 23.49
CA ALA A 364 -2.58 -8.18 22.18
C ALA A 364 -1.37 -8.96 21.63
N ILE A 365 -1.33 -9.14 20.31
CA ILE A 365 -0.21 -9.79 19.63
C ILE A 365 0.10 -9.08 18.32
N THR A 366 1.39 -8.81 18.08
CA THR A 366 1.90 -8.23 16.84
C THR A 366 2.29 -9.29 15.82
N TYR A 367 2.44 -8.88 14.57
CA TYR A 367 3.02 -9.69 13.50
C TYR A 367 4.39 -10.28 13.88
N THR A 368 5.31 -9.45 14.39
CA THR A 368 6.66 -9.89 14.76
C THR A 368 6.64 -10.92 15.89
N GLN A 369 5.74 -10.76 16.87
CA GLN A 369 5.55 -11.73 17.96
C GLN A 369 5.00 -13.07 17.44
N PHE A 370 4.13 -13.05 16.43
CA PHE A 370 3.64 -14.28 15.79
C PHE A 370 4.76 -15.08 15.13
N LEU A 371 5.67 -14.40 14.42
CA LEU A 371 6.76 -15.07 13.70
C LEU A 371 7.77 -15.80 14.60
N THR A 372 7.89 -15.40 15.86
CA THR A 372 8.81 -16.01 16.82
C THR A 372 8.12 -16.96 17.78
N ARG A 373 6.83 -17.20 17.62
CA ARG A 373 6.05 -18.03 18.55
C ARG A 373 6.16 -19.51 18.18
N ASN A 374 6.35 -20.36 19.18
CA ASN A 374 6.23 -21.81 19.03
C ASN A 374 4.75 -22.15 18.91
N ALA A 375 4.25 -22.31 17.68
CA ALA A 375 2.83 -22.53 17.39
C ALA A 375 2.62 -23.45 16.17
N TYR A 376 1.39 -23.93 15.97
CA TYR A 376 1.02 -24.67 14.76
C TYR A 376 -0.43 -24.37 14.37
N VAL A 377 -0.77 -24.61 13.11
CA VAL A 377 -2.09 -24.40 12.54
C VAL A 377 -2.76 -25.74 12.28
N ASN A 378 -4.03 -25.83 12.65
CA ASN A 378 -4.93 -26.92 12.31
C ASN A 378 -6.06 -26.40 11.43
N VAL A 379 -6.43 -27.19 10.42
CA VAL A 379 -7.66 -27.00 9.64
C VAL A 379 -8.47 -28.30 9.70
N HIS A 380 -9.75 -28.17 10.04
CA HIS A 380 -10.68 -29.28 10.26
C HIS A 380 -11.55 -29.55 9.03
N LEU A 381 -12.11 -30.76 8.91
CA LEU A 381 -12.93 -31.15 7.76
C LEU A 381 -14.27 -30.40 7.70
N ASN A 382 -14.97 -30.27 8.82
CA ASN A 382 -16.18 -29.45 8.92
C ASN A 382 -16.45 -29.08 10.39
N ASP A 383 -17.54 -28.35 10.62
CA ASP A 383 -18.06 -28.09 11.95
C ASP A 383 -18.78 -29.32 12.55
N GLY A 384 -19.06 -29.29 13.85
CA GLY A 384 -19.74 -30.39 14.54
C GLY A 384 -18.93 -31.69 14.55
N ALA A 385 -19.49 -32.76 13.97
CA ALA A 385 -18.96 -34.12 14.09
C ALA A 385 -17.59 -34.34 13.41
N GLY A 386 -17.21 -33.52 12.42
CA GLY A 386 -15.90 -33.62 11.76
C GLY A 386 -14.83 -32.67 12.31
N LEU A 387 -15.07 -32.02 13.46
CA LEU A 387 -14.03 -31.27 14.17
C LEU A 387 -12.87 -32.16 14.64
N SER A 388 -13.06 -33.47 14.79
CA SER A 388 -11.95 -34.38 15.10
C SER A 388 -11.08 -34.73 13.89
N THR A 389 -11.54 -34.45 12.66
CA THR A 389 -10.85 -34.81 11.42
C THR A 389 -10.08 -33.62 10.89
N LEU A 390 -8.76 -33.74 10.74
CA LEU A 390 -7.89 -32.69 10.22
C LEU A 390 -7.66 -32.85 8.72
N VAL A 391 -7.88 -31.79 7.95
CA VAL A 391 -7.61 -31.79 6.50
C VAL A 391 -6.21 -31.30 6.18
N ALA A 392 -5.73 -30.30 6.92
CA ALA A 392 -4.40 -29.74 6.74
C ALA A 392 -3.81 -29.27 8.07
N GLN A 393 -2.49 -29.41 8.24
CA GLN A 393 -1.80 -29.07 9.47
C GLN A 393 -0.36 -28.60 9.18
N GLY A 394 0.15 -27.62 9.93
CA GLY A 394 1.52 -27.15 9.77
C GLY A 394 2.06 -26.37 10.97
N ASN A 395 3.33 -26.61 11.31
CA ASN A 395 4.08 -25.82 12.28
C ASN A 395 4.26 -24.38 11.76
N ILE A 396 4.25 -23.39 12.66
CA ILE A 396 4.43 -21.96 12.36
C ILE A 396 5.40 -21.31 13.36
N GLY A 397 5.93 -20.14 12.99
CA GLY A 397 6.85 -19.39 13.84
C GLY A 397 8.14 -20.15 14.17
N SER A 398 8.54 -20.19 15.45
CA SER A 398 9.88 -20.65 15.87
C SER A 398 10.10 -22.17 15.78
N ASN A 399 9.05 -22.95 15.54
CA ASN A 399 9.13 -24.41 15.39
C ASN A 399 9.02 -24.88 13.93
N VAL A 400 8.90 -23.92 13.00
CA VAL A 400 9.02 -24.19 11.58
C VAL A 400 10.46 -24.52 11.31
N GLY A 401 10.70 -25.77 10.92
CA GLY A 401 12.05 -26.28 10.92
C GLY A 401 12.60 -26.33 12.35
N SER A 402 11.96 -27.09 13.25
CA SER A 402 12.77 -27.91 14.16
C SER A 402 13.73 -28.71 13.29
N ALA A 403 14.86 -28.10 12.97
CA ALA A 403 15.81 -28.55 11.97
C ALA A 403 16.11 -30.01 12.31
N GLU A 404 15.96 -30.90 11.34
CA GLU A 404 16.49 -32.24 11.49
C GLU A 404 17.97 -32.08 11.82
N ALA A 405 18.33 -32.39 13.06
CA ALA A 405 19.68 -32.28 13.58
C ALA A 405 20.23 -33.69 13.75
N LYS A 406 21.21 -34.06 12.93
CA LYS A 406 21.76 -35.41 12.88
C LYS A 406 23.27 -35.36 12.95
N THR A 407 23.86 -36.28 13.71
CA THR A 407 25.31 -36.33 13.87
C THR A 407 25.87 -37.69 13.47
N TYR A 408 26.80 -37.68 12.51
CA TYR A 408 27.48 -38.86 12.00
C TYR A 408 28.96 -38.82 12.37
N ASN A 409 29.49 -39.95 12.83
CA ASN A 409 30.94 -40.14 12.97
C ASN A 409 31.48 -40.73 11.67
N VAL A 410 32.54 -40.13 11.12
CA VAL A 410 33.10 -40.49 9.81
C VAL A 410 34.57 -40.88 9.97
N THR A 411 34.93 -42.10 9.57
CA THR A 411 36.33 -42.56 9.50
C THR A 411 36.68 -43.00 8.08
N ALA A 412 37.98 -43.10 7.76
CA ALA A 412 38.44 -43.66 6.49
C ALA A 412 38.77 -45.15 6.65
N SER A 413 38.40 -45.95 5.65
CA SER A 413 38.84 -47.34 5.51
C SER A 413 39.69 -47.47 4.25
N GLY A 414 41.01 -47.31 4.41
CA GLY A 414 41.95 -47.24 3.29
C GLY A 414 41.58 -46.12 2.31
N THR A 415 41.80 -46.36 1.02
CA THR A 415 41.49 -45.42 -0.08
C THR A 415 40.13 -45.66 -0.72
N THR A 416 39.36 -46.63 -0.22
CA THR A 416 38.15 -47.12 -0.90
C THR A 416 36.85 -46.59 -0.31
N ALA A 417 36.79 -46.28 0.99
CA ALA A 417 35.53 -45.85 1.61
C ALA A 417 35.68 -44.92 2.82
N TYR A 418 34.69 -44.02 2.98
CA TYR A 418 34.33 -43.48 4.28
C TYR A 418 33.36 -44.43 4.99
N ILE A 419 33.58 -44.64 6.30
CA ILE A 419 32.74 -45.44 7.17
C ILE A 419 31.96 -44.51 8.10
N PHE A 420 30.63 -44.66 8.08
CA PHE A 420 29.70 -43.83 8.85
C PHE A 420 29.05 -44.62 9.98
N ASN A 421 28.96 -43.97 11.15
CA ASN A 421 28.24 -44.44 12.33
C ASN A 421 27.34 -43.33 12.89
N GLY A 422 26.26 -43.69 13.58
CA GLY A 422 25.31 -42.74 14.18
C GLY A 422 24.00 -42.63 13.39
N GLU A 423 22.94 -42.15 14.04
CA GLU A 423 21.61 -41.93 13.42
C GLU A 423 21.05 -43.16 12.70
N GLY A 424 21.26 -44.36 13.27
CA GLY A 424 20.82 -45.64 12.71
C GLY A 424 21.82 -46.31 11.75
N LEU A 425 22.97 -45.69 11.47
CA LEU A 425 24.06 -46.32 10.71
C LEU A 425 25.05 -47.04 11.65
N THR A 426 25.46 -48.23 11.24
CA THR A 426 26.52 -49.03 11.90
C THR A 426 27.51 -49.49 10.85
N ASN A 427 28.76 -49.01 10.92
CA ASN A 427 29.86 -49.29 10.00
C ASN A 427 29.46 -49.24 8.51
N SER A 428 28.61 -48.29 8.13
CA SER A 428 28.08 -48.18 6.78
C SER A 428 29.14 -47.58 5.85
N SER A 429 29.48 -48.30 4.79
CA SER A 429 30.47 -47.89 3.78
C SER A 429 29.81 -47.02 2.71
N ASN A 430 30.27 -45.77 2.57
CA ASN A 430 29.81 -44.81 1.57
C ASN A 430 28.27 -44.75 1.39
N PRO A 431 27.46 -44.61 2.46
CA PRO A 431 26.01 -44.56 2.35
C PRO A 431 25.54 -43.31 1.59
N ASN A 432 24.39 -43.40 0.92
CA ASN A 432 23.69 -42.22 0.45
C ASN A 432 22.85 -41.60 1.58
N PHE A 433 22.60 -40.30 1.49
CA PHE A 433 21.80 -39.57 2.46
C PHE A 433 20.58 -38.91 1.83
N THR A 434 19.53 -38.76 2.63
CA THR A 434 18.41 -37.87 2.33
C THR A 434 18.32 -36.84 3.44
N PHE A 435 18.52 -35.57 3.10
CA PHE A 435 18.50 -34.44 4.02
C PHE A 435 17.36 -33.49 3.67
N LYS A 436 16.93 -32.69 4.63
CA LYS A 436 15.87 -31.70 4.49
C LYS A 436 16.45 -30.30 4.48
N ARG A 437 15.88 -29.44 3.64
CA ARG A 437 16.13 -27.99 3.68
C ARG A 437 15.83 -27.44 5.07
N GLY A 438 16.70 -26.57 5.57
CA GLY A 438 16.66 -26.06 6.94
C GLY A 438 17.20 -27.03 8.01
N GLY A 439 17.46 -28.29 7.69
CA GLY A 439 18.13 -29.26 8.58
C GLY A 439 19.61 -28.92 8.82
N THR A 440 20.19 -29.39 9.93
CA THR A 440 21.61 -29.23 10.26
C THR A 440 22.27 -30.59 10.49
N TYR A 441 23.23 -30.95 9.65
CA TYR A 441 23.90 -32.25 9.66
C TYR A 441 25.36 -32.06 10.06
N THR A 442 25.80 -32.79 11.07
CA THR A 442 27.16 -32.73 11.59
C THR A 442 27.91 -34.01 11.26
N PHE A 443 29.09 -33.87 10.66
CA PHE A 443 30.03 -34.96 10.39
C PHE A 443 31.26 -34.79 11.29
N ASN A 444 31.41 -35.65 12.28
CA ASN A 444 32.61 -35.72 13.11
C ASN A 444 33.65 -36.58 12.37
N VAL A 445 34.54 -35.91 11.65
CA VAL A 445 35.52 -36.57 10.78
C VAL A 445 36.75 -36.96 11.59
N THR A 446 37.21 -38.20 11.40
CA THR A 446 38.51 -38.74 11.85
C THR A 446 39.09 -39.56 10.70
N ALA A 447 39.58 -38.87 9.68
CA ALA A 447 39.97 -39.45 8.39
C ALA A 447 41.28 -38.81 7.89
N ALA A 448 42.37 -39.02 8.63
CA ALA A 448 43.68 -38.48 8.30
C ALA A 448 44.11 -38.86 6.88
N GLY A 449 44.51 -37.87 6.06
CA GLY A 449 44.86 -38.08 4.65
C GLY A 449 43.68 -38.18 3.68
N HIS A 450 42.44 -38.12 4.17
CA HIS A 450 41.22 -38.19 3.38
C HIS A 450 40.30 -36.99 3.67
N PRO A 451 40.52 -35.83 3.02
CA PRO A 451 39.70 -34.63 3.19
C PRO A 451 38.24 -34.87 2.78
N PHE A 452 37.29 -34.59 3.68
CA PHE A 452 35.85 -34.81 3.43
C PHE A 452 35.18 -33.55 2.88
N TYR A 453 34.76 -33.59 1.61
CA TYR A 453 34.11 -32.46 0.95
C TYR A 453 32.64 -32.72 0.69
N LEU A 454 31.80 -31.69 0.88
CA LEU A 454 30.51 -31.57 0.23
C LEU A 454 30.67 -30.82 -1.10
N ASN A 455 30.13 -31.39 -2.18
CA ASN A 455 30.29 -30.91 -3.55
C ASN A 455 28.95 -30.81 -4.29
N SER A 456 28.86 -29.88 -5.24
CA SER A 456 27.72 -29.71 -6.15
C SER A 456 27.71 -30.72 -7.30
N VAL A 457 28.87 -31.28 -7.63
CA VAL A 457 29.07 -32.32 -8.66
C VAL A 457 30.00 -33.38 -8.08
N GLN A 458 29.64 -34.66 -8.26
CA GLN A 458 30.48 -35.77 -7.79
C GLN A 458 31.84 -35.76 -8.50
N GLY A 459 32.93 -35.70 -7.73
CA GLY A 459 34.27 -35.75 -8.30
C GLY A 459 35.35 -35.31 -7.31
N THR A 460 36.59 -35.74 -7.53
CA THR A 460 37.75 -35.38 -6.72
C THR A 460 38.17 -33.92 -6.92
N GLY A 461 39.09 -33.43 -6.09
CA GLY A 461 39.53 -32.04 -6.08
C GLY A 461 38.57 -31.10 -5.34
N ILE A 462 38.78 -29.80 -5.51
CA ILE A 462 38.08 -28.74 -4.75
C ILE A 462 37.21 -27.83 -5.63
N ALA A 463 37.24 -28.02 -6.95
CA ALA A 463 36.58 -27.12 -7.90
C ALA A 463 35.06 -27.07 -7.72
N ASN A 464 34.46 -28.16 -7.23
CA ASN A 464 33.02 -28.30 -7.05
C ASN A 464 32.55 -28.10 -5.60
N ALA A 465 33.41 -27.55 -4.73
CA ALA A 465 33.10 -27.37 -3.31
C ALA A 465 31.81 -26.58 -3.11
N TYR A 466 30.83 -27.21 -2.46
CA TYR A 466 29.59 -26.55 -2.05
C TYR A 466 29.77 -26.00 -0.64
N ASN A 467 29.96 -24.69 -0.52
CA ASN A 467 30.25 -24.03 0.76
C ASN A 467 29.05 -23.30 1.38
N SER A 468 27.92 -23.20 0.68
CA SER A 468 26.73 -22.52 1.21
C SER A 468 26.14 -23.33 2.36
N GLY A 469 26.14 -22.77 3.57
CA GLY A 469 25.67 -23.45 4.77
C GLY A 469 26.63 -24.52 5.31
N VAL A 470 27.84 -24.68 4.74
CA VAL A 470 28.84 -25.66 5.20
C VAL A 470 29.98 -24.96 5.94
N THR A 471 30.36 -25.49 7.09
CA THR A 471 31.54 -25.05 7.85
C THR A 471 32.61 -26.13 7.79
N ASN A 472 33.89 -25.72 7.79
CA ASN A 472 35.05 -26.63 7.83
C ASN A 472 35.09 -27.67 6.69
N ASN A 473 34.58 -27.30 5.51
CA ASN A 473 34.52 -28.20 4.35
C ASN A 473 35.92 -28.66 3.94
N GLY A 474 36.12 -29.96 3.76
CA GLY A 474 37.44 -30.55 3.47
C GLY A 474 38.26 -30.95 4.70
N ALA A 475 37.70 -30.87 5.92
CA ALA A 475 38.45 -31.30 7.10
C ALA A 475 38.82 -32.80 7.03
N VAL A 476 40.02 -33.11 7.51
CA VAL A 476 40.50 -34.48 7.75
C VAL A 476 40.28 -34.94 9.20
N SER A 477 40.02 -33.98 10.09
CA SER A 477 39.69 -34.22 11.49
C SER A 477 38.85 -33.07 12.04
N GLY A 478 37.90 -33.38 12.92
CA GLY A 478 37.01 -32.40 13.56
C GLY A 478 35.61 -32.38 12.95
N SER A 479 34.80 -31.41 13.37
CA SER A 479 33.40 -31.29 12.95
C SER A 479 33.29 -30.51 11.64
N ILE A 480 32.53 -31.07 10.70
CA ILE A 480 31.99 -30.38 9.52
C ILE A 480 30.49 -30.26 9.73
N THR A 481 29.95 -29.04 9.75
CA THR A 481 28.51 -28.82 9.92
C THR A 481 27.92 -28.26 8.63
N PHE A 482 26.83 -28.88 8.16
CA PHE A 482 26.05 -28.47 7.01
C PHE A 482 24.62 -28.12 7.42
N THR A 483 24.31 -26.82 7.47
CA THR A 483 22.93 -26.32 7.56
C THR A 483 22.39 -26.12 6.15
N VAL A 484 21.44 -26.95 5.74
CA VAL A 484 20.96 -27.00 4.35
C VAL A 484 20.18 -25.71 4.00
N PRO A 485 20.67 -24.88 3.07
CA PRO A 485 19.93 -23.68 2.67
C PRO A 485 18.56 -24.01 2.07
N MET A 486 17.58 -23.13 2.25
CA MET A 486 16.24 -23.29 1.66
C MET A 486 16.27 -23.29 0.12
N ASN A 487 17.32 -22.74 -0.49
CA ASN A 487 17.54 -22.73 -1.94
C ASN A 487 18.59 -23.77 -2.39
N ALA A 488 18.95 -24.75 -1.55
CA ALA A 488 19.90 -25.79 -1.92
C ALA A 488 19.41 -26.60 -3.15
N PRO A 489 20.32 -27.04 -4.04
CA PRO A 489 19.99 -27.97 -5.12
C PRO A 489 19.36 -29.27 -4.58
N ASN A 490 18.53 -29.93 -5.39
CA ASN A 490 17.90 -31.21 -5.01
C ASN A 490 18.91 -32.35 -4.82
N THR A 491 20.11 -32.22 -5.39
CA THR A 491 21.17 -33.23 -5.33
C THR A 491 22.49 -32.55 -5.03
N LEU A 492 23.19 -33.06 -4.01
CA LEU A 492 24.57 -32.76 -3.67
C LEU A 492 25.33 -34.08 -3.50
N TYR A 493 26.62 -34.00 -3.27
CA TYR A 493 27.49 -35.15 -3.07
C TYR A 493 28.41 -34.91 -1.88
N TYR A 494 28.88 -35.98 -1.26
CA TYR A 494 30.11 -35.94 -0.50
C TYR A 494 31.17 -36.80 -1.18
N ASN A 495 32.43 -36.37 -1.11
CA ASN A 495 33.55 -37.19 -1.58
C ASN A 495 34.89 -36.82 -0.95
N CYS A 496 35.85 -37.73 -1.07
CA CYS A 496 37.24 -37.44 -0.75
C CYS A 496 37.87 -36.54 -1.81
N GLN A 497 38.75 -35.62 -1.40
CA GLN A 497 39.53 -34.79 -2.33
C GLN A 497 40.41 -35.61 -3.27
N PHE A 498 40.97 -36.73 -2.80
CA PHE A 498 41.98 -37.50 -3.55
C PHE A 498 41.44 -38.82 -4.14
N HIS A 499 40.44 -39.43 -3.50
CA HIS A 499 40.02 -40.79 -3.81
C HIS A 499 38.57 -40.83 -4.29
N GLY A 500 38.36 -41.07 -5.59
CA GLY A 500 37.02 -41.03 -6.20
C GLY A 500 36.05 -42.10 -5.68
N SER A 501 36.58 -43.24 -5.19
CA SER A 501 35.80 -44.33 -4.57
C SER A 501 35.16 -43.94 -3.24
N MET A 502 35.68 -42.94 -2.54
CA MET A 502 35.15 -42.47 -1.25
C MET A 502 34.11 -41.38 -1.50
N SER A 503 32.91 -41.75 -1.94
CA SER A 503 31.86 -40.79 -2.28
C SER A 503 30.45 -41.33 -2.06
N GLY A 504 29.48 -40.42 -1.97
CA GLY A 504 28.07 -40.77 -1.93
C GLY A 504 27.18 -39.58 -2.32
N THR A 505 25.92 -39.87 -2.61
CA THR A 505 24.90 -38.91 -3.03
C THR A 505 24.11 -38.42 -1.82
N ILE A 506 23.80 -37.13 -1.81
CA ILE A 506 22.93 -36.47 -0.84
C ILE A 506 21.71 -35.94 -1.59
N THR A 507 20.55 -36.55 -1.38
CA THR A 507 19.26 -36.08 -1.89
C THR A 507 18.67 -35.04 -0.92
N ILE A 508 18.32 -33.86 -1.43
CA ILE A 508 17.73 -32.77 -0.63
C ILE A 508 16.23 -32.68 -0.87
N THR A 509 15.45 -32.90 0.18
CA THR A 509 13.99 -32.77 0.19
C THR A 509 13.57 -31.53 0.98
N ASN A 510 12.28 -31.21 0.93
CA ASN A 510 11.69 -30.15 1.76
C ASN A 510 11.45 -30.60 3.20
#